data_AF-A0A8T6CH77-F1
#
_entry.id   AF-A0A8T6CH77-F1
#
_cell.length_a   1.000
_cell.length_b   1.000
_cell.length_c   1.000
_cell.angle_alpha   90.00
_cell.angle_beta   90.00
_cell.angle_gamma   90.00
#
_symmetry.space_group_name_H-M   'P 1'
#
loop_
_entity.id
_entity.type
_entity.pdbx_description
1 polymer ?
#
loop_
_entity_poly.entity_id
_entity_poly.type
_entity_poly.pdbx_seq_one_letter_code
_entity_poly.pdbx_strand_id
1 'polypeptide(L)'
;MLSATDNELLTQVSAGTPMGDLMRRYWIPAVFSSEVEADGTPHRTRLFGEDLLVVRLTSGAVATMTPYCPHRTASLYFGRNEEEGLRCAYHGWKFAADGTCMDMPSEPPESNFKDKVTLKTYRTLERNGVIWTYMGPEQDSRRRCPTSSGTWCRSPTATSPSASPRTTTSRPSRARSTPATAASSTPTSSTPSGSNRSRSRG
;
A
#
# COMPACT_ATOMS: atom_id res chain seq x y z
N MET A 1 24.43 -28.74 -13.12
CA MET A 1 24.63 -27.52 -12.30
C MET A 1 24.93 -26.39 -13.25
N LEU A 2 24.31 -25.22 -13.08
CA LEU A 2 24.66 -24.02 -13.86
C LEU A 2 26.10 -23.60 -13.54
N SER A 3 26.77 -22.93 -14.48
CA SER A 3 28.07 -22.31 -14.17
C SER A 3 27.88 -21.14 -13.19
N ALA A 4 28.96 -20.74 -12.49
CA ALA A 4 28.89 -19.57 -11.60
C ALA A 4 28.45 -18.31 -12.36
N THR A 5 28.96 -18.12 -13.58
CA THR A 5 28.59 -17.02 -14.47
C THR A 5 27.11 -17.06 -14.87
N ASP A 6 26.58 -18.23 -15.23
CA ASP A 6 25.15 -18.35 -15.56
C ASP A 6 24.27 -18.07 -14.33
N ASN A 7 24.72 -18.49 -13.15
CA ASN A 7 24.00 -18.24 -11.91
C ASN A 7 23.96 -16.73 -11.60
N GLU A 8 25.08 -16.02 -11.70
CA GLU A 8 25.12 -14.56 -11.53
C GLU A 8 24.23 -13.85 -12.55
N LEU A 9 24.28 -14.26 -13.82
CA LEU A 9 23.47 -13.69 -14.90
C LEU A 9 21.96 -13.83 -14.65
N LEU A 10 21.53 -14.98 -14.15
CA LEU A 10 20.11 -15.34 -14.05
C LEU A 10 19.47 -14.99 -12.70
N THR A 11 20.24 -14.88 -11.61
CA THR A 11 19.68 -14.76 -10.25
C THR A 11 19.73 -13.35 -9.67
N GLN A 12 20.56 -12.46 -10.22
CA GLN A 12 20.65 -11.09 -9.75
C GLN A 12 19.54 -10.23 -10.37
N VAL A 13 18.62 -9.73 -9.54
CA VAL A 13 17.42 -8.98 -10.00
C VAL A 13 17.45 -7.49 -9.67
N SER A 14 18.51 -7.02 -9.01
CA SER A 14 18.70 -5.61 -8.67
C SER A 14 18.85 -4.73 -9.91
N ALA A 15 18.59 -3.43 -9.78
CA ALA A 15 18.79 -2.48 -10.87
C ALA A 15 20.23 -2.54 -11.43
N GLY A 16 20.38 -2.49 -12.76
CA GLY A 16 21.69 -2.52 -13.43
C GLY A 16 22.25 -3.91 -13.69
N THR A 17 21.48 -4.96 -13.38
CA THR A 17 21.84 -6.36 -13.71
C THR A 17 21.03 -6.84 -14.91
N PRO A 18 21.54 -7.77 -15.75
CA PRO A 18 20.83 -8.19 -16.95
C PRO A 18 19.43 -8.75 -16.68
N MET A 19 19.28 -9.58 -15.64
CA MET A 19 17.97 -10.12 -15.26
C MET A 19 17.09 -9.04 -14.60
N GLY A 20 17.65 -8.16 -13.75
CA GLY A 20 16.90 -7.02 -13.21
C GLY A 20 16.31 -6.13 -14.31
N ASP A 21 17.10 -5.78 -15.31
CA ASP A 21 16.67 -4.96 -16.45
C ASP A 21 15.62 -5.66 -17.32
N LEU A 22 15.72 -7.00 -17.46
CA LEU A 22 14.70 -7.80 -18.13
C LEU A 22 13.38 -7.78 -17.35
N MET A 23 13.41 -8.09 -16.05
CA MET A 23 12.20 -8.19 -15.22
C MET A 23 11.46 -6.86 -15.09
N ARG A 24 12.20 -5.75 -15.01
CA ARG A 24 11.64 -4.39 -14.92
C ARG A 24 10.81 -3.97 -16.13
N ARG A 25 11.00 -4.63 -17.29
CA ARG A 25 10.20 -4.41 -18.50
C ARG A 25 8.80 -5.05 -18.43
N TYR A 26 8.44 -5.67 -17.32
CA TYR A 26 7.12 -6.25 -17.07
C TYR A 26 6.39 -5.53 -15.94
N TRP A 27 5.07 -5.71 -15.90
CA TRP A 27 4.23 -5.23 -14.80
C TRP A 27 4.36 -6.16 -13.61
N ILE A 28 4.66 -5.58 -12.44
CA ILE A 28 4.90 -6.32 -11.21
C ILE A 28 3.75 -6.07 -10.24
N PRO A 29 3.11 -7.10 -9.69
CA PRO A 29 2.13 -6.92 -8.62
C PRO A 29 2.87 -6.42 -7.37
N ALA A 30 2.47 -5.26 -6.84
CA ALA A 30 3.18 -4.59 -5.78
C ALA A 30 2.52 -4.76 -4.40
N VAL A 31 1.20 -4.51 -4.34
CA VAL A 31 0.40 -4.44 -3.10
C VAL A 31 -1.07 -4.78 -3.41
N PHE A 32 -1.84 -5.32 -2.46
CA PHE A 32 -3.29 -5.42 -2.64
C PHE A 32 -3.96 -4.04 -2.56
N SER A 33 -4.96 -3.83 -3.39
CA SER A 33 -5.71 -2.56 -3.44
C SER A 33 -6.32 -2.18 -2.08
N SER A 34 -6.77 -3.19 -1.31
CA SER A 34 -7.37 -3.04 0.01
C SER A 34 -6.38 -2.68 1.13
N GLU A 35 -5.08 -2.69 0.88
CA GLU A 35 -4.06 -2.30 1.87
C GLU A 35 -3.73 -0.80 1.77
N VAL A 36 -4.25 -0.10 0.76
CA VAL A 36 -3.95 1.29 0.47
C VAL A 36 -5.23 2.11 0.42
N GLU A 37 -5.48 2.83 1.51
CA GLU A 37 -6.64 3.71 1.66
C GLU A 37 -6.40 5.08 1.02
N ALA A 38 -7.48 5.69 0.52
CA ALA A 38 -7.44 7.04 -0.07
C ALA A 38 -7.09 8.07 1.00
N ASP A 39 -6.17 8.98 0.70
CA ASP A 39 -5.58 9.93 1.66
C ASP A 39 -5.01 9.26 2.92
N GLY A 40 -4.74 7.96 2.84
CA GLY A 40 -4.21 7.15 3.92
C GLY A 40 -2.70 7.27 4.08
N THR A 41 -2.17 6.51 5.04
CA THR A 41 -0.73 6.37 5.23
C THR A 41 -0.08 5.74 3.99
N PRO A 42 1.05 6.28 3.48
CA PRO A 42 1.78 5.65 2.40
C PRO A 42 2.19 4.21 2.72
N HIS A 43 1.88 3.29 1.81
CA HIS A 43 2.22 1.88 1.99
C HIS A 43 3.65 1.60 1.53
N ARG A 44 4.49 1.01 2.38
CA ARG A 44 5.87 0.63 2.01
C ARG A 44 5.87 -0.70 1.26
N THR A 45 6.58 -0.75 0.15
CA THR A 45 6.85 -2.01 -0.56
C THR A 45 8.28 -2.02 -1.09
N ARG A 46 8.82 -3.20 -1.36
CA ARG A 46 10.16 -3.38 -1.93
C ARG A 46 10.08 -4.30 -3.13
N LEU A 47 10.48 -3.79 -4.30
CA LEU A 47 10.50 -4.54 -5.55
C LEU A 47 11.91 -4.48 -6.13
N PHE A 48 12.46 -5.64 -6.51
CA PHE A 48 13.77 -5.74 -7.17
C PHE A 48 14.91 -4.98 -6.46
N GLY A 49 14.91 -5.01 -5.13
CA GLY A 49 15.91 -4.35 -4.29
C GLY A 49 15.71 -2.84 -4.08
N GLU A 50 14.66 -2.23 -4.64
CA GLU A 50 14.33 -0.82 -4.43
C GLU A 50 13.16 -0.65 -3.46
N ASP A 51 13.31 0.27 -2.52
CA ASP A 51 12.21 0.71 -1.65
C ASP A 51 11.29 1.67 -2.38
N LEU A 52 9.98 1.47 -2.21
CA LEU A 52 8.91 2.21 -2.86
C LEU A 52 7.81 2.56 -1.85
N LEU A 53 7.08 3.62 -2.15
CA LEU A 53 5.82 3.97 -1.51
C LEU A 53 4.70 3.84 -2.53
N VAL A 54 3.61 3.18 -2.12
CA VAL A 54 2.35 3.14 -2.86
C VAL A 54 1.34 3.98 -2.09
N VAL A 55 0.71 4.92 -2.80
CA VAL A 55 -0.32 5.81 -2.23
C VAL A 55 -1.56 5.76 -3.09
N ARG A 56 -2.72 5.96 -2.45
CA ARG A 56 -3.99 6.23 -3.12
C ARG A 56 -4.37 7.68 -2.85
N LEU A 57 -4.41 8.50 -3.89
CA LEU A 57 -4.74 9.90 -3.80
C LEU A 57 -6.22 10.12 -3.46
N THR A 58 -6.58 11.38 -3.18
CA THR A 58 -7.95 11.82 -2.87
C THR A 58 -8.97 11.37 -3.94
N SER A 59 -8.58 11.41 -5.22
CA SER A 59 -9.38 10.98 -6.38
C SER A 59 -9.56 9.47 -6.47
N GLY A 60 -8.86 8.70 -5.64
CA GLY A 60 -8.77 7.24 -5.73
C GLY A 60 -7.70 6.74 -6.69
N ALA A 61 -7.01 7.63 -7.42
CA ALA A 61 -5.89 7.26 -8.28
C ALA A 61 -4.73 6.71 -7.46
N VAL A 62 -4.05 5.68 -7.98
CA VAL A 62 -2.90 5.05 -7.32
C VAL A 62 -1.58 5.51 -7.93
N ALA A 63 -0.58 5.74 -7.09
CA ALA A 63 0.75 6.13 -7.52
C ALA A 63 1.82 5.34 -6.75
N THR A 64 2.91 4.98 -7.43
CA THR A 64 4.10 4.40 -6.84
C THR A 64 5.26 5.38 -6.98
N MET A 65 5.97 5.66 -5.89
CA MET A 65 7.04 6.67 -5.86
C MET A 65 8.20 6.25 -4.97
N THR A 66 9.37 6.87 -5.15
CA THR A 66 10.51 6.64 -4.25
C THR A 66 10.24 7.21 -2.87
N PRO A 67 10.74 6.58 -1.79
CA PRO A 67 10.43 6.96 -0.41
C PRO A 67 11.19 8.19 0.08
N TYR A 68 12.08 8.78 -0.72
CA TYR A 68 12.96 9.86 -0.27
C TYR A 68 12.66 11.16 -1.02
N CYS A 69 12.44 12.23 -0.26
CA CYS A 69 12.19 13.55 -0.81
C CYS A 69 13.43 14.07 -1.56
N PRO A 70 13.31 14.54 -2.82
CA PRO A 70 14.45 15.01 -3.61
C PRO A 70 15.11 16.30 -3.05
N HIS A 71 14.47 16.98 -2.09
CA HIS A 71 15.05 18.16 -1.44
C HIS A 71 16.22 17.79 -0.51
N ARG A 72 15.97 16.97 0.54
CA ARG A 72 16.97 16.58 1.55
C ARG A 72 16.82 15.14 2.03
N THR A 73 16.36 14.27 1.15
CA THR A 73 16.23 12.81 1.35
C THR A 73 15.42 12.38 2.59
N ALA A 74 14.56 13.26 3.12
CA ALA A 74 13.63 12.91 4.18
C ALA A 74 12.67 11.80 3.73
N SER A 75 12.33 10.90 4.64
CA SER A 75 11.42 9.79 4.34
C SER A 75 9.99 10.29 4.15
N LEU A 76 9.48 10.15 2.93
CA LEU A 76 8.11 10.49 2.54
C LEU A 76 7.06 9.55 3.14
N TYR A 77 7.48 8.43 3.74
CA TYR A 77 6.56 7.55 4.46
C TYR A 77 5.86 8.27 5.63
N PHE A 78 6.58 9.17 6.30
CA PHE A 78 6.01 9.99 7.37
C PHE A 78 5.28 11.22 6.84
N GLY A 79 5.17 11.36 5.51
CA GLY A 79 4.42 12.42 4.86
C GLY A 79 2.92 12.25 5.00
N ARG A 80 2.18 13.30 4.64
CA ARG A 80 0.72 13.31 4.59
C ARG A 80 0.25 13.22 3.15
N ASN A 81 -0.56 12.23 2.84
CA ASN A 81 -1.23 12.12 1.56
C ASN A 81 -2.51 12.98 1.61
N GLU A 82 -2.53 14.09 0.89
CA GLU A 82 -3.62 15.08 0.96
C GLU A 82 -3.78 15.83 -0.36
N GLU A 83 -5.02 16.08 -0.79
CA GLU A 83 -5.40 16.91 -1.94
C GLU A 83 -4.57 16.60 -3.21
N GLU A 84 -4.66 15.36 -3.69
CA GLU A 84 -3.93 14.86 -4.88
C GLU A 84 -2.39 14.85 -4.79
N GLY A 85 -1.80 14.85 -3.59
CA GLY A 85 -0.34 14.73 -3.48
C GLY A 85 0.18 14.29 -2.13
N LEU A 86 1.42 13.79 -2.13
CA LEU A 86 2.15 13.41 -0.93
C LEU A 86 3.00 14.59 -0.44
N ARG A 87 2.63 15.14 0.72
CA ARG A 87 3.34 16.23 1.39
C ARG A 87 4.41 15.68 2.33
N CYS A 88 5.65 16.09 2.11
CA CYS A 88 6.79 15.77 2.95
C CYS A 88 6.66 16.42 4.33
N ALA A 89 6.80 15.63 5.41
CA ALA A 89 6.73 16.13 6.78
C ALA A 89 7.91 17.02 7.20
N TYR A 90 8.97 17.12 6.39
CA TYR A 90 10.14 17.92 6.75
C TYR A 90 9.93 19.41 6.48
N HIS A 91 9.75 19.80 5.21
CA HIS A 91 9.59 21.19 4.79
C HIS A 91 8.26 21.45 4.07
N GLY A 92 7.34 20.48 4.11
CA GLY A 92 6.02 20.63 3.49
C GLY A 92 6.01 20.55 1.97
N TRP A 93 7.09 20.16 1.29
CA TRP A 93 7.09 20.01 -0.17
C TRP A 93 6.11 18.92 -0.60
N LYS A 94 5.23 19.21 -1.56
CA LYS A 94 4.16 18.31 -2.00
C LYS A 94 4.38 17.83 -3.42
N PHE A 95 4.24 16.52 -3.63
CA PHE A 95 4.45 15.89 -4.93
C PHE A 95 3.18 15.19 -5.42
N ALA A 96 2.86 15.39 -6.70
CA ALA A 96 1.75 14.73 -7.40
C ALA A 96 2.08 13.26 -7.75
N ALA A 97 1.08 12.54 -8.28
CA ALA A 97 1.22 11.15 -8.74
C ALA A 97 2.33 10.93 -9.79
N ASP A 98 2.54 11.93 -10.64
CA ASP A 98 3.55 11.93 -11.70
C ASP A 98 4.94 12.36 -11.20
N GLY A 99 5.03 12.83 -9.95
CA GLY A 99 6.25 13.32 -9.32
C GLY A 99 6.46 14.82 -9.43
N THR A 100 5.56 15.55 -10.08
CA THR A 100 5.60 17.01 -10.18
C THR A 100 5.54 17.63 -8.79
N CYS A 101 6.44 18.57 -8.50
CA CYS A 101 6.40 19.35 -7.27
C CYS A 101 5.27 20.39 -7.37
N MET A 102 4.20 20.19 -6.59
CA MET A 102 3.01 21.04 -6.63
C MET A 102 3.15 22.27 -5.75
N ASP A 103 3.81 22.13 -4.60
CA ASP A 103 3.83 23.13 -3.55
C ASP A 103 5.13 23.06 -2.74
N MET A 104 5.63 24.23 -2.33
CA MET A 104 6.90 24.43 -1.62
C MET A 104 6.71 25.52 -0.54
N PRO A 105 5.96 25.26 0.54
CA PRO A 105 5.58 26.29 1.50
C PRO A 105 6.77 26.89 2.27
N SER A 106 7.91 26.20 2.30
CA SER A 106 9.15 26.69 2.91
C SER A 106 9.95 27.64 2.02
N GLU A 107 9.60 27.77 0.74
CA GLU A 107 10.31 28.59 -0.23
C GLU A 107 9.58 29.93 -0.45
N PRO A 108 10.31 31.01 -0.80
CA PRO A 108 9.69 32.25 -1.24
C PRO A 108 8.77 32.03 -2.46
N PRO A 109 7.65 32.75 -2.60
CA PRO A 109 6.73 32.61 -3.74
C PRO A 109 7.38 32.81 -5.11
N GLU A 110 8.48 33.56 -5.17
CA GLU A 110 9.26 33.83 -6.39
C GLU A 110 10.16 32.66 -6.79
N SER A 111 10.30 31.65 -5.92
CA SER A 111 11.17 30.50 -6.14
C SER A 111 10.63 29.57 -7.22
N ASN A 112 11.45 29.31 -8.25
CA ASN A 112 11.11 28.40 -9.36
C ASN A 112 11.65 26.98 -9.17
N PHE A 113 12.01 26.58 -7.95
CA PHE A 113 12.56 25.25 -7.70
C PHE A 113 11.58 24.11 -8.03
N LYS A 114 10.27 24.36 -7.96
CA LYS A 114 9.23 23.38 -8.29
C LYS A 114 9.35 22.87 -9.74
N ASP A 115 9.84 23.71 -10.65
CA ASP A 115 9.98 23.36 -12.08
C ASP A 115 11.24 22.54 -12.37
N LYS A 116 12.18 22.50 -11.40
CA LYS A 116 13.48 21.81 -11.53
C LYS A 116 13.55 20.52 -10.74
N VAL A 117 12.63 20.31 -9.80
CA VAL A 117 12.65 19.19 -8.86
C VAL A 117 11.47 18.28 -9.15
N THR A 118 11.77 17.03 -9.45
CA THR A 118 10.77 15.99 -9.70
C THR A 118 11.07 14.80 -8.80
N LEU A 119 10.03 14.25 -8.18
CA LEU A 119 10.12 12.99 -7.45
C LEU A 119 10.10 11.84 -8.45
N LYS A 120 10.98 10.84 -8.28
CA LYS A 120 10.95 9.64 -9.11
C LYS A 120 9.68 8.85 -8.80
N THR A 121 8.81 8.74 -9.81
CA THR A 121 7.59 7.94 -9.76
C THR A 121 7.67 6.81 -10.78
N TYR A 122 6.83 5.80 -10.56
CA TYR A 122 6.69 4.68 -11.47
C TYR A 122 5.25 4.60 -11.94
N ARG A 123 5.08 4.28 -13.22
CA ARG A 123 3.76 4.05 -13.78
C ARG A 123 3.06 2.94 -12.99
N THR A 124 1.85 3.27 -12.55
CA THR A 124 1.07 2.44 -11.63
C THR A 124 -0.33 2.23 -12.18
N LEU A 125 -0.90 1.06 -11.94
CA LEU A 125 -2.27 0.73 -12.34
C LEU A 125 -2.91 -0.16 -11.28
N GLU A 126 -4.17 0.10 -10.96
CA GLU A 126 -4.98 -0.83 -10.20
C GLU A 126 -5.82 -1.72 -11.13
N ARG A 127 -5.77 -3.04 -10.91
CA ARG A 127 -6.62 -4.01 -11.61
C ARG A 127 -6.77 -5.30 -10.79
N ASN A 128 -7.98 -5.84 -10.76
CA ASN A 128 -8.32 -7.09 -10.06
C ASN A 128 -7.95 -7.10 -8.57
N GLY A 129 -8.12 -5.96 -7.88
CA GLY A 129 -7.77 -5.83 -6.47
C GLY A 129 -6.27 -5.82 -6.19
N VAL A 130 -5.42 -5.66 -7.22
CA VAL A 130 -3.97 -5.56 -7.09
C VAL A 130 -3.49 -4.25 -7.71
N ILE A 131 -2.56 -3.58 -7.03
CA ILE A 131 -1.83 -2.44 -7.56
C ILE A 131 -0.57 -2.97 -8.24
N TRP A 132 -0.43 -2.66 -9.51
CA TRP A 132 0.66 -3.07 -10.38
C TRP A 132 1.61 -1.88 -10.60
N THR A 133 2.91 -2.14 -10.55
CA THR A 133 3.96 -1.14 -10.77
C THR A 133 4.80 -1.55 -11.98
N TYR A 134 5.11 -0.60 -12.85
CA TYR A 134 6.01 -0.79 -13.99
C TYR A 134 7.32 -0.02 -13.78
N MET A 135 8.43 -0.74 -13.68
CA MET A 135 9.76 -0.19 -13.35
C MET A 135 10.70 -0.09 -14.55
N GLY A 136 10.19 -0.24 -15.77
CA GLY A 136 10.97 -0.23 -17.01
C GLY A 136 11.32 1.17 -17.50
N PRO A 137 12.20 1.30 -18.50
CA PRO A 137 12.66 2.60 -19.00
C PRO A 137 11.56 3.38 -19.75
N GLU A 138 10.60 2.67 -20.36
CA GLU A 138 9.52 3.27 -21.13
C GLU A 138 8.35 3.72 -20.23
N GLN A 139 8.55 4.78 -19.44
CA GLN A 139 7.48 5.30 -18.56
C GLN A 139 6.34 5.97 -19.34
N ASP A 140 6.62 6.51 -20.53
CA ASP A 140 5.64 7.19 -21.40
C ASP A 140 5.01 6.27 -22.46
N SER A 141 5.53 5.05 -22.65
CA SER A 141 5.05 4.20 -23.73
C SER A 141 3.70 3.56 -23.39
N ARG A 142 2.82 3.50 -24.39
CA ARG A 142 1.48 2.90 -24.30
C ARG A 142 1.52 1.36 -24.17
N ARG A 143 2.66 0.73 -23.80
CA ARG A 143 2.70 -0.70 -23.49
C ARG A 143 1.57 -0.98 -22.51
N ARG A 144 0.59 -1.74 -23.00
CA ARG A 144 -0.62 -2.05 -22.25
C ARG A 144 -0.18 -2.89 -21.05
N CYS A 145 -0.72 -2.56 -19.87
CA CYS A 145 -0.94 -3.55 -18.82
C CYS A 145 -1.37 -4.87 -19.47
N PRO A 146 -0.95 -6.05 -18.97
CA PRO A 146 -1.47 -7.33 -19.43
C PRO A 146 -2.98 -7.21 -19.61
N THR A 147 -3.40 -7.25 -20.87
CA THR A 147 -4.79 -7.01 -21.25
C THR A 147 -5.65 -8.13 -20.67
N SER A 148 -6.94 -7.85 -20.55
CA SER A 148 -8.05 -8.73 -20.14
C SER A 148 -8.09 -10.14 -20.75
N SER A 149 -7.20 -10.48 -21.69
CA SER A 149 -7.05 -11.78 -22.33
C SER A 149 -6.01 -12.70 -21.68
N GLY A 150 -5.13 -12.20 -20.79
CA GLY A 150 -4.13 -13.00 -20.12
C GLY A 150 -4.72 -13.79 -18.94
N THR A 151 -4.56 -15.12 -18.96
CA THR A 151 -5.03 -16.07 -17.93
C THR A 151 -4.66 -15.67 -16.50
N TRP A 152 -3.57 -14.91 -16.33
CA TRP A 152 -3.07 -14.40 -15.05
C TRP A 152 -3.96 -13.35 -14.35
N CYS A 153 -4.91 -12.74 -15.08
CA CYS A 153 -5.79 -11.69 -14.57
C CYS A 153 -7.27 -12.10 -14.52
N ARG A 154 -7.60 -13.38 -14.72
CA ARG A 154 -8.95 -13.85 -14.43
C ARG A 154 -9.06 -14.03 -12.91
N SER A 155 -9.63 -13.05 -12.22
CA SER A 155 -10.29 -13.34 -10.95
C SER A 155 -11.26 -14.50 -11.21
N PRO A 156 -11.31 -15.55 -10.38
CA PRO A 156 -12.47 -16.42 -10.39
C PRO A 156 -13.64 -15.50 -10.12
N THR A 157 -14.48 -15.28 -11.13
CA THR A 157 -15.70 -14.51 -10.99
C THR A 157 -16.37 -15.02 -9.73
N ALA A 158 -16.51 -14.14 -8.74
CA ALA A 158 -17.44 -14.33 -7.65
C ALA A 158 -18.75 -14.70 -8.34
N THR A 159 -19.05 -16.00 -8.31
CA THR A 159 -20.28 -16.52 -8.86
C THR A 159 -21.31 -16.01 -7.89
N SER A 160 -21.91 -14.86 -8.23
CA SER A 160 -23.02 -14.32 -7.48
C SER A 160 -24.01 -15.46 -7.32
N PRO A 161 -24.28 -15.96 -6.10
CA PRO A 161 -25.23 -17.04 -5.96
C PRO A 161 -26.57 -16.47 -6.40
N SER A 162 -27.04 -16.87 -7.58
CA SER A 162 -28.38 -16.54 -8.04
C SER A 162 -29.33 -16.93 -6.93
N ALA A 163 -30.08 -15.96 -6.40
CA ALA A 163 -31.09 -16.18 -5.39
C ALA A 163 -32.05 -17.27 -5.88
N SER A 164 -31.89 -18.49 -5.38
CA SER A 164 -32.95 -19.50 -5.48
C SER A 164 -34.07 -19.07 -4.55
N PRO A 165 -35.33 -19.03 -5.02
CA PRO A 165 -36.45 -18.72 -4.14
C PRO A 165 -36.53 -19.82 -3.07
N ARG A 166 -36.37 -19.43 -1.80
CA ARG A 166 -36.59 -20.34 -0.67
C ARG A 166 -38.07 -20.70 -0.66
N THR A 167 -38.38 -21.93 -1.05
CA THR A 167 -39.66 -22.56 -0.77
C THR A 167 -39.77 -22.73 0.75
N THR A 168 -40.65 -21.94 1.37
CA THR A 168 -41.06 -22.08 2.76
C THR A 168 -41.74 -23.43 2.96
N THR A 169 -41.01 -24.41 3.47
CA THR A 169 -41.62 -25.57 4.11
C THR A 169 -41.76 -25.29 5.60
N SER A 170 -42.98 -25.00 6.01
CA SER A 170 -43.39 -24.86 7.40
C SER A 170 -43.09 -26.14 8.18
N ARG A 171 -42.19 -26.05 9.16
CA ARG A 171 -41.93 -27.11 10.14
C ARG A 171 -43.02 -27.07 11.22
N PRO A 172 -43.71 -28.18 11.53
CA PRO A 172 -44.73 -28.17 12.57
C PRO A 172 -44.08 -28.00 13.95
N SER A 173 -44.71 -27.12 14.74
CA SER A 173 -44.34 -26.77 16.12
C SER A 173 -44.42 -28.00 17.03
N ARG A 174 -43.31 -28.31 17.72
CA ARG A 174 -43.36 -29.23 18.86
C ARG A 174 -43.19 -28.43 20.15
N ALA A 175 -44.10 -28.73 21.07
CA ALA A 175 -44.40 -27.97 22.26
C ALA A 175 -43.28 -27.92 23.30
N ARG A 176 -43.26 -26.75 23.93
CA ARG A 176 -42.76 -26.31 25.24
C ARG A 176 -42.39 -27.39 26.25
N SER A 177 -41.21 -27.24 26.84
CA SER A 177 -40.91 -27.61 28.23
C SER A 177 -39.79 -26.72 28.80
N THR A 178 -40.19 -25.70 29.57
CA THR A 178 -39.40 -25.07 30.66
C THR A 178 -39.32 -26.06 31.84
N PRO A 179 -38.38 -25.99 32.80
CA PRO A 179 -37.79 -24.79 33.46
C PRO A 179 -36.24 -24.94 33.64
N ALA A 180 -35.42 -24.17 34.37
CA ALA A 180 -35.57 -23.27 35.50
C ALA A 180 -34.36 -22.29 35.57
N THR A 181 -34.58 -21.19 36.29
CA THR A 181 -33.68 -20.10 36.68
C THR A 181 -32.53 -20.47 37.63
N ALA A 182 -31.36 -19.83 37.47
CA ALA A 182 -30.43 -19.38 38.52
C ALA A 182 -29.42 -18.40 37.87
N ALA A 183 -29.52 -17.08 38.03
CA ALA A 183 -29.07 -16.25 39.16
C ALA A 183 -27.54 -16.25 39.40
N SER A 184 -26.89 -15.24 38.81
CA SER A 184 -25.86 -14.34 39.38
C SER A 184 -24.84 -14.86 40.42
N SER A 185 -23.55 -14.61 40.14
CA SER A 185 -22.62 -14.05 41.13
C SER A 185 -21.29 -13.60 40.49
N THR A 186 -21.08 -12.29 40.46
CA THR A 186 -19.76 -11.64 40.48
C THR A 186 -19.06 -11.90 41.82
N PRO A 187 -17.71 -11.90 41.84
CA PRO A 187 -17.01 -11.40 43.02
C PRO A 187 -15.99 -10.32 42.67
N THR A 188 -16.25 -9.13 43.19
CA THR A 188 -15.27 -8.08 43.54
C THR A 188 -14.44 -8.50 44.74
N SER A 189 -13.11 -8.30 44.67
CA SER A 189 -12.20 -7.99 45.79
C SER A 189 -10.76 -8.09 45.25
N SER A 190 -9.75 -7.33 45.61
CA SER A 190 -9.57 -6.17 46.48
C SER A 190 -8.06 -5.88 46.43
N THR A 191 -7.70 -4.62 46.27
CA THR A 191 -6.33 -4.11 46.43
C THR A 191 -5.82 -4.35 47.86
N PRO A 192 -4.49 -4.46 48.05
CA PRO A 192 -3.90 -3.70 49.14
C PRO A 192 -2.71 -2.86 48.67
N SER A 193 -2.73 -1.63 49.18
CA SER A 193 -1.69 -0.63 49.26
C SER A 193 -0.37 -1.16 49.84
N GLY A 194 0.76 -0.70 49.28
CA GLY A 194 2.10 -0.89 49.83
C GLY A 194 3.03 0.24 49.44
N SER A 195 3.29 1.13 50.40
CA SER A 195 4.09 2.35 50.39
C SER A 195 5.50 2.29 49.79
N ASN A 196 5.78 3.26 48.90
CA ASN A 196 6.79 4.31 49.01
C ASN A 196 8.14 3.99 49.71
N ARG A 197 9.26 4.09 48.97
CA ARG A 197 10.48 4.75 49.47
C ARG A 197 11.42 5.20 48.34
N SER A 198 11.78 6.47 48.48
CA SER A 198 12.78 7.26 47.76
C SER A 198 14.22 6.86 48.09
N ARG A 199 15.13 7.07 47.12
CA ARG A 199 16.56 7.51 47.23
C ARG A 199 17.23 7.24 45.87
N SER A 200 17.53 8.23 45.04
CA SER A 200 18.67 9.18 45.08
C SER A 200 20.05 8.57 44.77
N ARG A 201 20.66 9.11 43.71
CA ARG A 201 22.11 9.20 43.37
C ARG A 201 22.75 8.00 42.65
N GLY A 202 23.42 8.35 41.55
CA GLY A 202 24.22 7.51 40.65
C GLY A 202 24.29 8.19 39.30
#